data_AF-A0A2S8JEL3-F1
#
_entry.id   AF-A0A2S8JEL3-F1
#
_cell.length_a   1.000
_cell.length_b   1.000
_cell.length_c   1.000
_cell.angle_alpha   90.00
_cell.angle_beta   90.00
_cell.angle_gamma   90.00
#
_symmetry.space_group_name_H-M   'P 1'
#
loop_
_entity.id
_entity.type
_entity.pdbx_description
1 polymer ?
#
loop_
_entity_poly.entity_id
_entity_poly.type
_entity_poly.pdbx_seq_one_letter_code
_entity_poly.pdbx_strand_id
1 'polypeptide(L)'
;MHIERHDGFDRIVYDFGGTYAPPWRAEYVAEATQRGKETATRINGRSILQIYFFDTDSSAESGIAAYNGPNPLSEPAAHSVVEVHLTPNYESGTQSFVGVRTDYPQFLVTTLTEPTRIAVDIHD
;
A
#
# COMPACT_ATOMS: atom_id res chain seq x y z
N MET A 1 -8.78 -1.61 -1.78
CA MET A 1 -7.80 -0.65 -1.25
C MET A 1 -8.47 0.71 -1.15
N HIS A 2 -8.34 1.40 -0.02
CA HIS A 2 -8.88 2.74 0.19
C HIS A 2 -8.06 3.49 1.25
N ILE A 3 -8.27 4.81 1.36
CA ILE A 3 -7.66 5.68 2.37
C ILE A 3 -8.77 6.20 3.29
N GLU A 4 -8.49 6.24 4.60
CA GLU A 4 -9.37 6.79 5.63
C GLU A 4 -8.65 7.89 6.39
N ARG A 5 -9.31 9.03 6.60
CA ARG A 5 -8.81 10.09 7.47
C ARG A 5 -9.23 9.81 8.93
N HIS A 6 -8.28 9.87 9.85
CA HIS A 6 -8.50 9.79 11.30
C HIS A 6 -7.87 11.01 11.99
N ASP A 7 -8.12 11.19 13.29
CA ASP A 7 -7.43 12.25 14.04
C ASP A 7 -5.97 11.83 14.30
N GLY A 8 -5.02 12.65 13.85
CA GLY A 8 -3.57 12.42 14.00
C GLY A 8 -2.93 11.38 13.07
N PHE A 9 -3.68 10.78 12.13
CA PHE A 9 -3.12 9.91 11.09
C PHE A 9 -4.08 9.73 9.90
N ASP A 10 -3.54 9.28 8.76
CA ASP A 10 -4.32 8.66 7.70
C ASP A 10 -4.06 7.15 7.68
N ARG A 11 -5.11 6.37 7.42
CA ARG A 11 -5.04 4.91 7.32
C ARG A 11 -5.21 4.47 5.87
N ILE A 12 -4.30 3.65 5.38
CA ILE A 12 -4.44 2.93 4.11
C ILE A 12 -4.87 1.51 4.42
N VAL A 13 -5.94 1.04 3.79
CA VAL A 13 -6.44 -0.32 3.99
C VAL A 13 -6.29 -1.15 2.73
N TYR A 14 -5.60 -2.28 2.84
CA TYR A 14 -5.45 -3.30 1.80
C TYR A 14 -6.35 -4.49 2.13
N ASP A 15 -7.20 -4.85 1.18
CA ASP A 15 -8.09 -6.02 1.26
C ASP A 15 -7.65 -7.03 0.20
N PHE A 16 -7.35 -8.25 0.64
CA PHE A 16 -6.85 -9.34 -0.20
C PHE A 16 -7.95 -10.39 -0.51
N GLY A 17 -9.17 -10.22 0.00
CA GLY A 17 -10.33 -11.10 -0.23
C GLY A 17 -10.22 -12.52 0.34
N GLY A 18 -9.05 -12.96 0.79
CA GLY A 18 -8.82 -14.24 1.46
C GLY A 18 -9.04 -14.19 2.98
N THR A 19 -8.91 -15.34 3.63
CA THR A 19 -8.98 -15.43 5.11
C THR A 19 -7.64 -15.20 5.80
N TYR A 20 -6.54 -15.21 5.04
CA TYR A 20 -5.18 -15.09 5.54
C TYR A 20 -4.60 -13.70 5.27
N ALA A 21 -3.82 -13.19 6.23
CA ALA A 21 -3.10 -11.93 6.09
C ALA A 21 -1.69 -12.25 5.55
N PRO A 22 -1.31 -11.74 4.36
CA PRO A 22 0.03 -12.01 3.84
C PRO A 22 1.08 -11.42 4.79
N PRO A 23 2.24 -12.08 4.96
CA PRO A 23 3.39 -11.45 5.59
C PRO A 23 3.73 -10.17 4.84
N TRP A 24 4.23 -9.18 5.55
CA TRP A 24 4.53 -7.88 4.95
C TRP A 24 5.85 -7.32 5.45
N ARG A 25 6.43 -6.42 4.65
CA ARG A 25 7.54 -5.56 5.04
C ARG A 25 7.20 -4.14 4.62
N ALA A 26 7.42 -3.20 5.55
CA ALA A 26 7.24 -1.77 5.31
C ALA A 26 8.58 -1.06 5.52
N GLU A 27 9.01 -0.28 4.53
CA GLU A 27 10.25 0.48 4.63
C GLU A 27 10.22 1.73 3.75
N TYR A 28 10.87 2.80 4.21
CA TYR A 28 11.08 3.97 3.37
C TYR A 28 12.15 3.68 2.32
N VAL A 29 11.88 4.08 1.08
CA VAL A 29 12.75 3.86 -0.08
C VAL A 29 13.08 5.16 -0.78
N ALA A 30 14.25 5.23 -1.41
CA ALA A 30 14.63 6.40 -2.21
C ALA A 30 13.88 6.45 -3.56
N GLU A 31 13.55 5.30 -4.13
CA GLU A 31 12.91 5.17 -5.44
C GLU A 31 11.83 4.08 -5.42
N ALA A 32 10.74 4.33 -6.15
CA ALA A 32 9.64 3.38 -6.32
C ALA A 32 9.86 2.49 -7.54
N THR A 33 10.85 1.59 -7.47
CA THR A 33 11.16 0.65 -8.56
C THR A 33 10.39 -0.66 -8.34
N GLN A 34 9.42 -0.91 -9.21
CA GLN A 34 8.68 -2.17 -9.21
C GLN A 34 9.64 -3.34 -9.51
N ARG A 35 9.47 -4.47 -8.82
CA ARG A 35 10.19 -5.71 -9.11
C ARG A 35 9.94 -6.14 -10.56
N GLY A 36 11.00 -6.57 -11.24
CA GLY A 36 10.96 -6.89 -12.67
C GLY A 36 10.97 -5.67 -13.60
N LYS A 37 11.15 -4.45 -13.07
CA LYS A 37 11.35 -3.21 -13.85
C LYS A 37 12.72 -2.62 -13.57
N GLU A 38 13.26 -1.94 -14.57
CA GLU A 38 14.55 -1.24 -14.49
C GLU A 38 14.40 0.25 -14.16
N THR A 39 13.20 0.81 -14.34
CA THR A 39 12.93 2.23 -14.16
C THR A 39 11.97 2.48 -12.99
N ALA A 40 12.29 3.50 -12.20
CA ALA A 40 11.46 3.94 -11.10
C ALA A 40 10.16 4.60 -11.58
N THR A 41 9.07 4.34 -10.87
CA THR A 41 7.80 5.06 -11.03
C THR A 41 7.86 6.34 -10.22
N ARG A 42 7.39 7.47 -10.78
CA ARG A 42 7.28 8.71 -10.03
C ARG A 42 6.15 8.61 -9.02
N ILE A 43 6.46 8.84 -7.75
CA ILE A 43 5.48 8.95 -6.66
C ILE A 43 5.47 10.39 -6.13
N ASN A 44 4.29 10.97 -5.96
CA ASN A 44 4.12 12.30 -5.40
C ASN A 44 4.21 12.24 -3.87
N GLY A 45 5.13 13.00 -3.28
CA GLY A 45 5.34 13.05 -1.84
C GLY A 45 6.75 13.56 -1.51
N ARG A 46 7.01 13.79 -0.23
CA ARG A 46 8.36 14.08 0.29
C ARG A 46 9.17 12.82 0.53
N SER A 47 8.52 11.76 0.99
CA SER A 47 9.12 10.44 1.20
C SER A 47 8.23 9.37 0.59
N ILE A 48 8.82 8.21 0.27
CA ILE A 48 8.12 7.06 -0.31
C ILE A 48 8.21 5.89 0.68
N LEU A 49 7.07 5.46 1.20
CA LEU A 49 6.96 4.24 1.98
C LEU A 49 6.57 3.09 1.05
N GLN A 50 7.42 2.07 0.94
CA GLN A 50 7.08 0.82 0.26
C GLN A 50 6.44 -0.15 1.26
N ILE A 51 5.30 -0.71 0.88
CA ILE A 51 4.75 -1.91 1.51
C ILE A 51 4.89 -3.07 0.53
N TYR A 52 5.63 -4.10 0.93
CA TYR A 52 5.76 -5.34 0.19
C TYR A 52 4.95 -6.43 0.89
N PHE A 53 4.03 -7.06 0.17
CA PHE A 53 3.26 -8.21 0.63
C PHE A 53 3.86 -9.48 0.01
N PHE A 54 4.24 -10.42 0.87
CA PHE A 54 4.80 -11.71 0.48
C PHE A 54 3.68 -12.74 0.30
N ASP A 55 3.95 -13.76 -0.50
CA ASP A 55 3.09 -14.93 -0.70
C ASP A 55 1.65 -14.55 -1.08
N THR A 56 1.51 -13.55 -1.94
CA THR A 56 0.23 -13.13 -2.50
C THR A 56 -0.02 -13.81 -3.84
N ASP A 57 -1.23 -14.32 -4.03
CA ASP A 57 -1.67 -14.89 -5.31
C ASP A 57 -2.16 -13.81 -6.27
N SER A 58 -2.00 -14.05 -7.58
CA SER A 58 -2.64 -13.22 -8.60
C SER A 58 -4.17 -13.41 -8.59
N SER A 59 -4.89 -12.52 -9.27
CA SER A 59 -6.34 -12.68 -9.47
C SER A 59 -6.69 -13.92 -10.30
N ALA A 60 -5.79 -14.33 -11.21
CA ALA A 60 -5.97 -15.53 -12.02
C ALA A 60 -5.84 -16.82 -11.20
N GLU A 61 -4.92 -16.85 -10.23
CA GLU A 61 -4.67 -18.01 -9.37
C GLU A 61 -5.72 -18.12 -8.25
N SER A 62 -6.03 -17.01 -7.58
CA SER A 62 -6.97 -16.98 -6.45
C SER A 62 -8.44 -16.99 -6.86
N GLY A 63 -8.75 -16.55 -8.09
CA GLY A 63 -10.13 -16.27 -8.51
C GLY A 63 -10.74 -15.02 -7.86
N ILE A 64 -9.98 -14.29 -7.03
CA ILE A 64 -10.40 -13.05 -6.39
C ILE A 64 -10.11 -11.89 -7.35
N ALA A 65 -11.09 -11.02 -7.57
CA ALA A 65 -10.93 -9.89 -8.46
C ALA A 65 -9.81 -8.95 -7.96
N ALA A 66 -8.91 -8.56 -8.87
CA ALA A 66 -7.89 -7.56 -8.57
C ALA A 66 -8.56 -6.20 -8.26
N TYR A 67 -7.84 -5.37 -7.50
CA TYR A 67 -8.25 -3.99 -7.27
C TYR A 67 -8.43 -3.25 -8.61
N ASN A 68 -9.60 -2.63 -8.80
CA ASN A 68 -10.02 -1.96 -10.02
C ASN A 68 -10.35 -0.47 -9.81
N GLY A 69 -10.02 0.09 -8.66
CA GLY A 69 -10.20 1.52 -8.37
C GLY A 69 -9.06 2.38 -8.97
N PRO A 70 -9.05 3.69 -8.69
CA PRO A 70 -8.00 4.59 -9.13
C PRO A 70 -6.61 4.12 -8.71
N ASN A 71 -5.64 4.24 -9.62
CA ASN A 71 -4.23 3.95 -9.37
C ASN A 71 -3.36 4.94 -10.18
N PRO A 72 -2.70 5.92 -9.53
CA PRO A 72 -2.59 6.10 -8.09
C PRO A 72 -3.94 6.43 -7.42
N LEU A 73 -4.14 5.86 -6.24
CA LEU A 73 -5.23 6.19 -5.35
C LEU A 73 -4.87 7.46 -4.57
N SER A 74 -5.79 8.41 -4.45
CA SER A 74 -5.65 9.59 -3.61
C SER A 74 -6.99 9.88 -2.93
N GLU A 75 -6.93 10.57 -1.79
CA GLU A 75 -8.11 11.01 -1.02
C GLU A 75 -7.92 12.49 -0.66
N PRO A 76 -8.72 13.43 -1.21
CA PRO A 76 -8.58 14.86 -0.94
C PRO A 76 -8.63 15.23 0.55
N ALA A 77 -9.32 14.44 1.38
CA ALA A 77 -9.38 14.64 2.82
C ALA A 77 -8.16 14.11 3.60
N ALA A 78 -7.23 13.41 2.94
CA ALA A 78 -6.03 12.84 3.57
C ALA A 78 -5.00 13.93 3.90
N HIS A 79 -4.45 13.89 5.11
CA HIS A 79 -3.49 14.87 5.61
C HIS A 79 -2.03 14.44 5.41
N SER A 80 -1.67 13.20 5.71
CA SER A 80 -0.30 12.67 5.66
C SER A 80 -0.04 11.92 4.36
N VAL A 81 -1.04 11.24 3.80
CA VAL A 81 -0.94 10.50 2.54
C VAL A 81 -1.23 11.42 1.36
N VAL A 82 -0.36 11.40 0.36
CA VAL A 82 -0.54 12.12 -0.92
C VAL A 82 -1.18 11.20 -1.94
N GLU A 83 -0.58 10.03 -2.13
CA GLU A 83 -1.07 9.01 -3.04
C GLU A 83 -0.56 7.61 -2.68
N VAL A 84 -1.27 6.60 -3.17
CA VAL A 84 -0.94 5.19 -3.04
C VAL A 84 -0.93 4.56 -4.42
N HIS A 85 0.23 4.07 -4.85
CA HIS A 85 0.39 3.32 -6.09
C HIS A 85 0.47 1.84 -5.78
N LEU A 86 -0.40 1.02 -6.37
CA LEU A 86 -0.38 -0.44 -6.23
C LEU A 86 0.17 -1.07 -7.52
N THR A 87 1.16 -1.95 -7.42
CA THR A 87 1.70 -2.64 -8.59
C THR A 87 0.95 -3.94 -8.83
N PRO A 88 0.92 -4.44 -10.09
CA PRO A 88 0.53 -5.82 -10.35
C PRO A 88 1.38 -6.81 -9.53
N ASN A 89 0.78 -7.96 -9.21
CA ASN A 89 1.51 -9.08 -8.60
C ASN A 89 2.66 -9.54 -9.53
N TYR A 90 3.80 -9.86 -8.93
CA TYR A 90 4.98 -10.38 -9.62
C TYR A 90 5.71 -11.38 -8.71
N GLU A 91 5.93 -12.60 -9.19
CA GLU A 91 6.62 -13.67 -8.44
C GLU A 91 6.07 -13.85 -7.00
N SER A 92 4.75 -14.02 -6.88
CA SER A 92 4.07 -14.19 -5.58
C SER A 92 4.23 -13.02 -4.61
N GLY A 93 4.48 -11.82 -5.13
CA GLY A 93 4.55 -10.60 -4.32
C GLY A 93 3.77 -9.44 -4.91
N THR A 94 3.21 -8.62 -4.03
CA THR A 94 2.54 -7.37 -4.38
C THR A 94 3.27 -6.20 -3.74
N GLN A 95 3.63 -5.19 -4.54
CA GLN A 95 4.19 -3.93 -4.04
C GLN A 95 3.14 -2.83 -4.00
N SER A 96 3.20 -2.02 -2.96
CA SER A 96 2.59 -0.71 -2.94
C SER A 96 3.61 0.36 -2.56
N PHE A 97 3.54 1.50 -3.24
CA PHE A 97 4.33 2.68 -2.93
C PHE A 97 3.42 3.80 -2.48
N VAL A 98 3.69 4.34 -1.30
CA VAL A 98 2.90 5.39 -0.67
C VAL A 98 3.72 6.67 -0.65
N GLY A 99 3.21 7.69 -1.32
CA GLY A 99 3.76 9.04 -1.21
C GLY A 99 3.22 9.73 0.03
N VAL A 100 4.10 10.20 0.91
CA VAL A 100 3.72 10.87 2.17
C VAL A 100 4.17 12.34 2.19
N ARG A 101 3.45 13.21 2.90
CA ARG A 101 3.66 14.67 2.86
C ARG A 101 4.88 15.15 3.61
N THR A 102 5.30 14.44 4.65
CA THR A 102 6.42 14.82 5.54
C THR A 102 7.62 13.89 5.34
N ASP A 103 8.76 14.28 5.89
CA ASP A 103 9.99 13.50 5.79
C ASP A 103 9.95 12.34 6.79
N TYR A 104 9.83 11.11 6.28
CA TYR A 104 9.84 9.86 7.03
C TYR A 104 8.93 9.84 8.30
N PRO A 105 7.62 10.15 8.20
CA PRO A 105 6.71 10.10 9.35
C PRO A 105 6.67 8.72 10.02
N GLN A 106 6.25 8.68 11.28
CA GLN A 106 5.99 7.42 11.94
C GLN A 106 4.83 6.69 11.26
N PHE A 107 4.94 5.37 11.15
CA PHE A 107 3.87 4.53 10.64
C PHE A 107 3.67 3.30 11.52
N LEU A 108 2.45 2.78 11.50
CA LEU A 108 2.09 1.53 12.16
C LEU A 108 1.36 0.63 11.17
N VAL A 109 1.81 -0.61 11.05
CA VAL A 109 1.13 -1.63 10.23
C VAL A 109 0.43 -2.61 11.15
N THR A 110 -0.87 -2.80 10.94
CA THR A 110 -1.72 -3.69 11.73
C THR A 110 -2.48 -4.65 10.83
N THR A 111 -2.60 -5.90 11.26
CA THR A 111 -3.54 -6.85 10.66
C THR A 111 -4.90 -6.71 11.32
N LEU A 112 -5.93 -6.41 10.53
CA LEU A 112 -7.32 -6.42 10.97
C LEU A 112 -7.92 -7.78 10.61
N THR A 113 -8.72 -8.34 11.51
CA THR A 113 -9.46 -9.60 11.30
C THR A 113 -10.93 -9.29 11.04
N GLU A 114 -11.64 -10.22 10.40
CA GLU A 114 -13.11 -10.18 10.21
C GLU A 114 -13.64 -8.92 9.47
N PRO A 115 -13.35 -8.69 8.17
CA PRO A 115 -12.53 -9.48 7.26
C PRO A 115 -11.03 -9.15 7.37
N THR A 116 -10.20 -10.10 6.91
CA THR A 116 -8.73 -9.99 6.96
C THR A 116 -8.23 -8.87 6.06
N ARG A 117 -7.58 -7.87 6.66
CA ARG A 117 -7.04 -6.69 5.97
C ARG A 117 -5.69 -6.30 6.57
N ILE A 118 -4.86 -5.63 5.79
CA ILE A 118 -3.69 -4.92 6.32
C ILE A 118 -4.01 -3.43 6.35
N ALA A 119 -3.90 -2.82 7.52
CA ALA A 119 -4.00 -1.38 7.72
C ALA A 119 -2.61 -0.78 7.93
N VAL A 120 -2.32 0.33 7.27
CA VAL A 120 -1.10 1.12 7.43
C VAL A 120 -1.48 2.52 7.84
N ASP A 121 -1.19 2.87 9.08
CA ASP A 121 -1.43 4.20 9.64
C ASP A 121 -0.19 5.06 9.43
N ILE A 122 -0.34 6.22 8.79
CA ILE A 122 0.69 7.22 8.58
C ILE A 122 0.35 8.42 9.45
N HIS A 123 1.16 8.66 10.48
CA HIS A 123 0.95 9.77 11.40
C HIS A 123 1.31 11.12 10.78
N ASP A 124 0.66 12.18 11.27
CA ASP A 124 0.89 13.59 10.89
C ASP A 124 2.37 14.02 11.02
#